data_AF-A0A966EEC6-F1
#
_entry.id   AF-A0A966EEC6-F1
#
_cell.length_a   1.000
_cell.length_b   1.000
_cell.length_c   1.000
_cell.angle_alpha   90.00
_cell.angle_beta   90.00
_cell.angle_gamma   90.00
#
_symmetry.space_group_name_H-M   'P 1'
#
loop_
_entity.id
_entity.type
_entity.pdbx_description
1 polymer ?
#
loop_
_entity_poly.entity_id
_entity_poly.type
_entity_poly.pdbx_seq_one_letter_code
_entity_poly.pdbx_strand_id
1 'polypeptide(L)'
;MIAWGIPTAALVVGILLPSSARTIIWSTALVWMGAACVLNALRCGRIHCYLTGPFFLLMAVATFLHGFEFLWLGPNGWIWLGITLVVVGGGLLWYLPERIWGRYAR
;
A
#
# COMPACT_ATOMS: atom_id res chain seq x y z
N MET A 1 4.37 -17.15 3.21
CA MET A 1 3.62 -15.88 3.31
C MET A 1 4.48 -14.91 4.09
N ILE A 2 5.07 -13.92 3.43
CA ILE A 2 5.94 -12.93 4.08
C ILE A 2 5.07 -12.17 5.09
N ALA A 3 5.56 -11.97 6.31
CA ALA A 3 4.78 -11.48 7.45
C ALA A 3 3.96 -10.22 7.12
N TRP A 4 2.66 -10.40 6.87
CA TRP A 4 1.71 -9.32 6.58
C TRP A 4 1.27 -8.57 7.85
N GLY A 5 1.28 -9.26 8.99
CA GLY A 5 0.87 -8.68 10.27
C GLY A 5 1.77 -7.53 10.72
N ILE A 6 3.09 -7.65 10.49
CA ILE A 6 4.08 -6.63 10.91
C ILE A 6 3.84 -5.28 10.20
N PRO A 7 3.85 -5.18 8.86
CA PRO A 7 3.63 -3.92 8.18
C PRO A 7 2.21 -3.39 8.40
N THR A 8 1.20 -4.26 8.55
CA THR A 8 -0.16 -3.84 8.87
C THR A 8 -0.23 -3.18 10.27
N ALA A 9 0.37 -3.81 11.27
CA ALA A 9 0.45 -3.24 12.62
C ALA A 9 1.24 -1.92 12.62
N ALA A 10 2.34 -1.84 11.85
CA ALA A 10 3.14 -0.63 11.72
C ALA A 10 2.32 0.54 11.11
N LEU A 11 1.50 0.27 10.08
CA LEU A 11 0.60 1.28 9.51
C LEU A 11 -0.42 1.78 10.54
N VAL A 12 -1.05 0.86 11.30
CA VAL A 12 -2.03 1.20 12.34
C VAL A 12 -1.38 2.03 13.45
N VAL A 13 -0.23 1.62 13.96
CA VAL A 13 0.52 2.36 14.99
C VAL A 13 0.94 3.73 14.47
N GLY A 14 1.32 3.84 13.19
CA GLY A 14 1.66 5.10 12.52
C GLY A 14 0.57 6.17 12.58
N ILE A 15 -0.71 5.79 12.71
CA ILE A 15 -1.83 6.74 12.85
C ILE A 15 -1.68 7.60 14.12
N LEU A 16 -1.13 7.04 15.20
CA LEU A 16 -0.99 7.72 16.49
C LEU A 16 0.30 8.56 16.58
N LEU A 17 1.20 8.41 15.61
CA LEU A 17 2.51 9.05 15.60
C LEU A 17 2.48 10.41 14.87
N PRO A 18 3.44 11.31 15.19
CA PRO A 18 3.60 12.58 14.48
C PRO A 18 3.95 12.35 13.00
N SER A 19 3.69 13.36 12.17
CA SER A 19 3.82 13.28 10.70
C SER A 19 5.18 12.75 10.23
N SER A 20 6.29 13.18 10.85
CA SER A 20 7.65 12.73 10.51
C SER A 20 7.84 11.22 10.73
N ALA A 21 7.50 10.72 11.92
CA ALA A 21 7.59 9.31 12.25
C ALA A 21 6.62 8.47 11.41
N ARG A 22 5.39 8.96 11.20
CA ARG A 22 4.39 8.34 10.33
C ARG A 22 4.90 8.17 8.91
N THR A 23 5.53 9.20 8.36
CA THR A 23 6.11 9.19 7.00
C THR A 23 7.08 8.03 6.82
N ILE A 24 8.03 7.89 7.75
CA ILE A 24 9.05 6.83 7.69
C ILE A 24 8.38 5.46 7.80
N ILE A 25 7.56 5.26 8.85
CA ILE A 25 6.94 3.98 9.14
C ILE A 25 6.01 3.53 8.00
N TRP A 26 5.15 4.43 7.53
CA TRP A 26 4.22 4.11 6.44
C TRP A 26 4.97 3.86 5.13
N SER A 27 5.96 4.69 4.78
CA SER A 27 6.73 4.48 3.54
C SER A 27 7.46 3.14 3.57
N THR A 28 8.14 2.80 4.67
CA THR A 28 8.86 1.51 4.80
C THR A 28 7.90 0.32 4.79
N ALA A 29 6.77 0.40 5.50
CA ALA A 29 5.76 -0.66 5.51
C ALA A 29 5.15 -0.88 4.10
N LEU A 30 4.86 0.20 3.38
CA LEU A 30 4.32 0.14 2.02
C LEU A 30 5.33 -0.39 1.01
N VAL A 31 6.60 -0.01 1.11
CA VAL A 31 7.67 -0.59 0.28
C VAL A 31 7.78 -2.09 0.53
N TRP A 32 7.76 -2.53 1.80
CA TRP A 32 7.81 -3.94 2.14
C TRP A 32 6.62 -4.71 1.54
N MET A 33 5.40 -4.22 1.73
CA MET A 33 4.18 -4.84 1.21
C MET A 33 4.18 -4.87 -0.33
N GLY A 34 4.54 -3.74 -0.97
CA GLY A 34 4.61 -3.62 -2.41
C GLY A 34 5.64 -4.56 -3.04
N ALA A 35 6.87 -4.58 -2.51
CA ALA A 35 7.93 -5.48 -2.96
C ALA A 35 7.54 -6.96 -2.78
N ALA A 36 6.95 -7.31 -1.63
CA ALA A 36 6.47 -8.67 -1.38
C ALA A 36 5.37 -9.08 -2.36
N CYS A 37 4.44 -8.18 -2.71
CA CYS A 37 3.42 -8.41 -3.73
C CYS A 37 4.02 -8.61 -5.12
N VAL A 38 4.98 -7.77 -5.56
CA VAL A 38 5.62 -7.91 -6.87
C VAL A 38 6.40 -9.22 -6.96
N LEU A 39 7.19 -9.56 -5.93
CA LEU A 39 7.93 -10.83 -5.89
C LEU A 39 7.00 -12.04 -5.88
N ASN A 40 5.85 -11.94 -5.18
CA ASN A 40 4.83 -12.97 -5.23
C ASN A 40 4.16 -13.04 -6.61
N ALA A 41 3.88 -11.91 -7.27
CA ALA A 41 3.28 -11.88 -8.61
C ALA A 41 4.11 -12.70 -9.62
N LEU A 42 5.45 -12.57 -9.56
CA LEU A 42 6.39 -13.33 -10.39
C LEU A 42 6.37 -14.83 -10.12
N ARG A 43 5.95 -15.27 -8.92
CA ARG A 43 5.88 -16.67 -8.52
C ARG A 43 4.50 -17.29 -8.69
N CYS A 44 3.44 -16.55 -8.31
CA CYS A 44 2.07 -17.04 -8.29
C CYS A 44 1.29 -16.72 -9.57
N GLY A 45 1.75 -15.75 -10.37
CA GLY A 45 1.09 -15.35 -11.62
C GLY A 45 -0.28 -14.69 -11.41
N ARG A 46 -0.68 -14.37 -10.18
CA ARG A 46 -2.03 -13.87 -9.91
C ARG A 46 -2.16 -12.37 -10.16
N ILE A 47 -3.27 -11.99 -10.77
CA ILE A 47 -3.51 -10.59 -11.19
C ILE A 47 -3.58 -9.61 -10.01
N HIS A 48 -4.12 -10.04 -8.86
CA HIS A 48 -4.16 -9.19 -7.66
C HIS A 48 -2.76 -8.75 -7.22
N CYS A 49 -1.75 -9.62 -7.27
CA CYS A 49 -0.38 -9.28 -6.89
C CYS A 49 0.27 -8.33 -7.90
N TYR A 50 -0.03 -8.49 -9.20
CA TYR A 50 0.45 -7.60 -10.26
C TYR A 50 -0.10 -6.17 -10.14
N LEU A 51 -1.30 -5.99 -9.59
CA LEU A 51 -1.91 -4.67 -9.43
C LEU A 51 -1.64 -4.06 -8.05
N THR A 52 -1.79 -4.84 -6.98
CA THR A 52 -1.58 -4.36 -5.60
C THR A 52 -0.12 -4.01 -5.32
N GLY A 53 0.85 -4.74 -5.90
CA GLY A 53 2.27 -4.47 -5.70
C GLY A 53 2.69 -3.06 -6.14
N PRO A 54 2.52 -2.70 -7.43
CA PRO A 54 2.79 -1.36 -7.91
C PRO A 54 1.97 -0.29 -7.19
N PHE A 55 0.70 -0.57 -6.85
CA PHE A 55 -0.13 0.37 -6.09
C PHE A 55 0.48 0.70 -4.72
N PHE A 56 0.92 -0.30 -3.95
CA PHE A 56 1.56 -0.04 -2.65
C PHE A 56 2.87 0.72 -2.79
N LEU A 57 3.66 0.48 -3.83
CA LEU A 57 4.89 1.23 -4.10
C LEU A 57 4.59 2.71 -4.44
N LEU A 58 3.56 2.96 -5.26
CA LEU A 58 3.10 4.32 -5.56
C LEU A 58 2.61 5.03 -4.30
N MET A 59 1.85 4.34 -3.44
CA MET A 59 1.41 4.88 -2.16
C MET A 59 2.58 5.16 -1.21
N ALA A 60 3.65 4.36 -1.26
CA ALA A 60 4.87 4.65 -0.49
C ALA A 60 5.50 5.97 -0.94
N VAL A 61 5.62 6.19 -2.25
CA VAL A 61 6.13 7.45 -2.82
C VAL A 61 5.22 8.62 -2.44
N ALA A 62 3.90 8.48 -2.58
CA ALA A 62 2.95 9.53 -2.21
C ALA A 62 3.04 9.89 -0.72
N THR A 63 3.17 8.88 0.15
CA THR A 63 3.32 9.08 1.60
C THR A 63 4.64 9.79 1.94
N PHE A 64 5.73 9.40 1.28
CA PHE A 64 7.02 10.03 1.43
C PHE A 64 6.98 11.51 1.00
N LEU A 65 6.48 11.79 -0.20
CA LEU A 65 6.38 13.16 -0.73
C LEU A 65 5.45 14.04 0.11
N HIS A 66 4.34 13.50 0.61
CA HIS A 66 3.45 14.23 1.50
C HIS A 66 4.12 14.54 2.84
N GLY A 67 4.86 13.59 3.39
CA GLY A 67 5.58 13.76 4.65
C GLY A 67 6.72 14.78 4.63
N PHE A 68 7.36 14.96 3.47
CA PHE A 68 8.36 16.01 3.25
C PHE A 68 7.76 17.33 2.77
N GLU A 69 6.42 17.46 2.77
CA GLU A 69 5.70 18.64 2.31
C GLU A 69 5.96 19.01 0.84
N PHE A 70 6.55 18.11 0.04
CA PHE A 70 6.69 18.27 -1.41
C PHE A 70 5.33 18.15 -2.12
N LEU A 71 4.39 17.42 -1.51
CA LEU A 71 3.06 17.19 -2.06
C LEU A 71 2.00 17.51 -0.99
N TRP A 72 1.32 18.64 -1.16
CA TRP A 72 0.26 19.06 -0.25
C TRP A 72 -1.08 18.44 -0.66
N LEU A 73 -1.54 17.46 0.11
CA LEU A 73 -2.85 16.77 -0.08
C LEU A 73 -3.99 17.45 0.69
N GLY A 74 -3.76 18.69 1.18
CA GLY A 74 -4.69 19.42 2.02
C GLY A 74 -4.67 19.02 3.50
N PRO A 75 -5.54 19.61 4.33
CA PRO A 75 -5.53 19.46 5.79
C PRO A 75 -5.73 18.01 6.27
N ASN A 76 -6.46 17.22 5.48
CA ASN A 76 -6.79 15.83 5.78
C ASN A 76 -6.00 14.84 4.92
N GLY A 77 -4.86 15.26 4.34
CA GLY A 77 -4.07 14.45 3.41
C GLY A 77 -3.73 13.05 3.92
N TRP A 78 -3.31 12.95 5.18
CA TRP A 78 -3.04 11.67 5.86
C TRP A 78 -4.26 10.75 5.95
N ILE A 79 -5.45 11.31 6.18
CA ILE A 79 -6.70 10.55 6.25
C ILE A 79 -7.06 10.02 4.87
N TRP A 80 -6.97 10.87 3.85
CA TRP A 80 -7.22 10.46 2.47
C TRP A 80 -6.25 9.36 2.01
N LEU A 81 -4.96 9.50 2.29
CA LEU A 81 -3.96 8.44 2.00
C LEU A 81 -4.32 7.12 2.68
N GLY A 82 -4.71 7.16 3.97
CA GLY A 82 -5.12 5.98 4.71
C GLY A 82 -6.39 5.32 4.15
N ILE A 83 -7.43 6.11 3.86
CA ILE A 83 -8.68 5.62 3.26
C ILE A 83 -8.41 5.00 1.89
N THR A 84 -7.67 5.68 1.03
CA THR A 84 -7.30 5.18 -0.29
C THR A 84 -6.52 3.87 -0.19
N LEU A 85 -5.59 3.76 0.77
CA LEU A 85 -4.85 2.52 1.00
C LEU A 85 -5.77 1.35 1.35
N VAL A 86 -6.70 1.55 2.29
CA VAL A 86 -7.61 0.49 2.78
C VAL A 86 -8.63 0.12 1.72
N VAL A 87 -9.30 1.10 1.12
CA VAL A 87 -10.40 0.87 0.17
C VAL A 87 -9.86 0.34 -1.16
N VAL A 88 -8.86 1.00 -1.75
CA VAL A 88 -8.35 0.61 -3.07
C VAL A 88 -7.38 -0.56 -2.96
N GLY A 89 -6.38 -0.47 -2.08
CA GLY A 89 -5.36 -1.51 -1.93
C GLY A 89 -5.89 -2.78 -1.26
N GLY A 90 -6.58 -2.61 -0.13
CA GLY A 90 -7.09 -3.73 0.67
C GLY A 90 -8.38 -4.35 0.12
N GLY A 91 -9.30 -3.56 -0.43
CA GLY A 91 -10.58 -4.05 -0.93
C GLY A 91 -10.62 -4.24 -2.44
N LEU A 92 -10.52 -3.13 -3.16
CA LEU A 92 -10.86 -3.07 -4.58
C LEU A 92 -9.91 -3.90 -5.44
N LEU A 93 -8.60 -3.67 -5.31
CA LEU A 93 -7.56 -4.35 -6.09
C LEU A 93 -7.36 -5.81 -5.70
N TRP A 94 -7.74 -6.18 -4.47
CA TRP A 94 -7.71 -7.58 -4.07
C TRP A 94 -8.88 -8.36 -4.69
N TYR A 95 -10.09 -7.80 -4.68
CA TYR A 95 -11.30 -8.54 -5.02
C TYR A 95 -11.76 -8.39 -6.48
N LEU A 96 -11.79 -7.17 -7.03
CA LEU A 96 -12.36 -6.94 -8.37
C LEU A 96 -11.56 -7.56 -9.51
N PRO A 97 -10.21 -7.44 -9.56
CA PRO A 97 -9.44 -7.93 -10.69
C PRO A 97 -9.57 -9.45 -10.87
N GLU A 98 -9.55 -10.20 -9.78
CA GLU A 98 -9.72 -11.67 -9.82
C GLU A 98 -11.13 -12.07 -10.30
N ARG A 99 -12.15 -11.24 -10.03
CA ARG A 99 -13.53 -11.51 -10.42
C ARG A 99 -13.85 -11.13 -11.87
N ILE A 100 -13.19 -10.11 -12.40
CA ILE A 100 -13.41 -9.62 -13.77
C ILE A 100 -12.54 -10.39 -14.78
N TRP A 101 -11.25 -10.55 -14.50
CA TRP A 101 -10.28 -11.15 -15.44
C TRP A 101 -9.90 -12.60 -15.10
N GLY A 102 -10.35 -13.11 -13.95
CA GLY A 102 -9.92 -14.40 -13.42
C GLY A 102 -8.68 -14.30 -12.55
N ARG A 103 -8.33 -15.40 -11.87
CA ARG A 103 -7.32 -15.40 -10.81
C ARG A 103 -5.87 -15.23 -11.30
N TYR A 104 -5.57 -15.60 -12.53
CA TYR A 104 -4.21 -15.64 -13.07
C TYR A 104 -4.11 -14.77 -14.32
N ALA A 105 -3.03 -13.97 -14.40
CA ALA A 105 -2.66 -13.31 -15.63
C ALA A 105 -2.23 -14.40 -16.62
N ARG A 106 -3.01 -14.57 -17.70
CA ARG A 106 -2.78 -15.55 -18.75
C ARG A 106 -1.57 -15.19 -19.60
#